data_AF-A0A1M6T9C9-F1
#
_entry.id   AF-A0A1M6T9C9-F1
#
_cell.length_a   1.000
_cell.length_b   1.000
_cell.length_c   1.000
_cell.angle_alpha   90.00
_cell.angle_beta   90.00
_cell.angle_gamma   90.00
#
_symmetry.space_group_name_H-M   'P 1'
#
loop_
_entity.id
_entity.type
_entity.pdbx_description
1 polymer ?
#
loop_
_entity_poly.entity_id
_entity_poly.type
_entity_poly.pdbx_seq_one_letter_code
_entity_poly.pdbx_strand_id
1 'polypeptide(L)'
;MNKKIFAKKEITTIVMATIEYMEAKNIYGDGYEDDIYLPKPINDKLTLFSNEEFDRFFKIINELSAEVIEYKSGELNELNRMHEEINFLADTMLEEYILE
;
A
#
# COMPACT_ATOMS: atom_id res chain seq x y z
N MET A 1 -10.73 14.49 -8.74
CA MET A 1 -11.93 13.71 -9.09
C MET A 1 -11.87 12.47 -8.21
N ASN A 2 -12.88 12.20 -7.38
CA ASN A 2 -12.85 11.02 -6.49
C ASN A 2 -12.85 9.75 -7.35
N LYS A 3 -11.87 8.87 -7.15
CA LYS A 3 -11.73 7.59 -7.84
C LYS A 3 -11.88 6.45 -6.84
N LYS A 4 -13.08 6.32 -6.28
CA LYS A 4 -13.47 5.18 -5.44
C LYS A 4 -13.51 3.91 -6.29
N ILE A 5 -12.39 3.20 -6.38
CA ILE A 5 -12.26 2.01 -7.25
C ILE A 5 -11.60 0.81 -6.56
N PHE A 6 -10.99 1.02 -5.39
CA PHE A 6 -10.36 -0.04 -4.62
C PHE A 6 -11.26 -0.53 -3.49
N ALA A 7 -11.37 -1.84 -3.31
CA ALA A 7 -11.87 -2.41 -2.07
C ALA A 7 -10.78 -2.32 -1.00
N LYS A 8 -11.15 -2.27 0.29
CA LYS A 8 -10.19 -2.24 1.40
C LYS A 8 -9.12 -3.34 1.32
N LYS A 9 -9.52 -4.56 0.98
CA LYS A 9 -8.58 -5.69 0.79
C LYS A 9 -7.53 -5.44 -0.29
N GLU A 10 -7.87 -4.67 -1.32
CA GLU A 10 -6.93 -4.30 -2.39
C GLU A 10 -5.95 -3.24 -1.87
N ILE A 11 -6.41 -2.27 -1.08
CA ILE A 11 -5.52 -1.34 -0.36
C ILE A 11 -4.57 -2.11 0.56
N THR A 12 -5.08 -3.07 1.35
CA THR A 12 -4.22 -3.93 2.17
C THR A 12 -3.17 -4.66 1.35
N THR A 13 -3.55 -5.19 0.19
CA THR A 13 -2.60 -5.87 -0.70
C THR A 13 -1.52 -4.91 -1.20
N ILE A 14 -1.89 -3.68 -1.60
CA ILE A 14 -0.94 -2.67 -2.10
C ILE A 14 0.03 -2.26 -0.99
N VAL A 15 -0.48 -1.97 0.21
CA VAL A 15 0.35 -1.55 1.35
C VAL A 15 1.30 -2.67 1.76
N MET A 16 0.83 -3.91 1.89
CA MET A 16 1.70 -5.03 2.27
C MET A 16 2.80 -5.27 1.24
N ALA A 17 2.49 -5.24 -0.06
CA ALA A 17 3.51 -5.35 -1.11
C ALA A 17 4.52 -4.20 -1.08
N THR A 18 4.07 -2.99 -0.71
CA THR A 18 4.95 -1.82 -0.57
C THR A 18 5.88 -1.98 0.63
N ILE A 19 5.38 -2.51 1.76
CA ILE A 19 6.20 -2.83 2.94
C ILE A 19 7.27 -3.87 2.58
N GLU A 20 6.89 -4.96 1.90
CA GLU A 20 7.84 -5.99 1.46
C GLU A 20 8.95 -5.41 0.56
N TYR A 21 8.57 -4.51 -0.36
CA TYR A 21 9.54 -3.79 -1.20
C TYR A 21 10.46 -2.89 -0.38
N MET A 22 9.93 -2.12 0.58
CA MET A 22 10.74 -1.27 1.47
C MET A 22 11.74 -2.09 2.28
N GLU A 23 11.34 -3.25 2.79
CA GLU A 23 12.22 -4.16 3.52
C GLU A 23 13.31 -4.74 2.63
N ALA A 24 12.94 -5.22 1.44
CA ALA A 24 13.91 -5.75 0.49
C ALA A 24 14.93 -4.68 0.12
N LYS A 25 14.49 -3.46 -0.18
CA LYS A 25 15.39 -2.32 -0.44
C LYS A 25 16.29 -2.01 0.76
N ASN A 26 15.79 -2.08 1.98
CA ASN A 26 16.61 -1.88 3.19
C ASN A 26 17.66 -2.99 3.38
N ILE A 27 17.36 -4.24 3.00
CA ILE A 27 18.27 -5.38 3.13
C ILE A 27 19.33 -5.38 2.02
N TYR A 28 18.92 -5.15 0.77
CA TYR A 28 19.77 -5.30 -0.42
C TYR A 28 20.41 -3.98 -0.87
N GLY A 29 19.97 -2.84 -0.33
CA GLY A 29 20.52 -1.51 -0.60
C GLY A 29 20.14 -0.95 -1.97
N ASP A 30 20.88 0.08 -2.40
CA ASP A 30 20.60 0.90 -3.60
C ASP A 30 20.65 0.12 -4.94
N GLY A 31 21.07 -1.14 -4.93
CA GLY A 31 21.08 -2.03 -6.09
C GLY A 31 19.84 -2.91 -6.24
N TYR A 32 18.84 -2.77 -5.36
CA TYR A 32 17.56 -3.48 -5.48
C TYR A 32 16.67 -2.79 -6.53
N GLU A 33 16.52 -3.43 -7.69
CA GLU A 33 15.79 -2.91 -8.85
C GLU A 33 14.41 -3.57 -9.07
N ASP A 34 13.99 -4.48 -8.19
CA ASP A 34 12.71 -5.16 -8.35
C ASP A 34 11.54 -4.21 -8.05
N ASP A 35 10.61 -4.08 -9.00
CA ASP A 35 9.39 -3.30 -8.81
C ASP A 35 8.44 -3.94 -7.78
N ILE A 36 7.54 -3.12 -7.23
CA ILE A 36 6.43 -3.61 -6.39
C ILE A 36 5.53 -4.51 -7.24
N TYR A 37 5.48 -5.81 -6.89
CA TYR A 37 4.61 -6.75 -7.57
C TYR A 37 3.17 -6.68 -7.02
N LEU A 38 2.23 -6.28 -7.87
CA LEU A 38 0.80 -6.25 -7.55
C LEU A 38 0.01 -7.24 -8.43
N PRO A 39 -1.06 -7.86 -7.90
CA PRO A 39 -1.97 -8.66 -8.69
C PRO A 39 -2.53 -7.89 -9.90
N LYS A 40 -2.68 -8.57 -11.04
CA LYS A 40 -3.19 -7.98 -12.29
C LYS A 40 -4.44 -7.11 -12.11
N PRO A 41 -5.49 -7.51 -11.35
CA PRO A 41 -6.67 -6.66 -11.17
C PRO A 41 -6.38 -5.30 -10.53
N ILE A 42 -5.39 -5.22 -9.65
CA ILE A 42 -4.96 -3.97 -9.02
C ILE A 42 -4.18 -3.12 -10.03
N ASN A 43 -3.24 -3.74 -10.77
CA ASN A 43 -2.49 -3.05 -11.81
C ASN A 43 -3.41 -2.47 -12.90
N ASP A 44 -4.39 -3.24 -13.35
CA ASP A 44 -5.38 -2.79 -14.34
C ASP A 44 -6.13 -1.54 -13.84
N LYS A 45 -6.49 -1.47 -12.55
CA LYS A 45 -7.10 -0.28 -11.93
C LYS A 45 -6.15 0.91 -11.88
N LEU A 46 -4.89 0.69 -11.56
CA LEU A 46 -3.86 1.74 -11.54
C LEU A 46 -3.63 2.35 -12.93
N THR A 47 -3.81 1.58 -14.01
CA THR A 47 -3.72 2.13 -15.39
C THR A 47 -4.80 3.18 -15.70
N LEU A 48 -5.86 3.25 -14.90
CA LEU A 48 -6.90 4.27 -15.04
C LEU A 48 -6.46 5.63 -14.49
N PHE A 49 -5.34 5.69 -13.77
CA PHE A 49 -4.84 6.92 -13.15
C PHE A 49 -4.02 7.70 -14.18
N SER A 50 -4.22 9.02 -14.20
CA SER A 50 -3.21 9.90 -14.79
C SER A 50 -1.93 9.85 -13.95
N ASN A 51 -0.79 10.25 -14.52
CA ASN A 51 0.48 10.26 -13.80
C ASN A 51 0.39 11.06 -12.48
N GLU A 52 -0.29 12.21 -12.49
CA GLU A 52 -0.47 13.02 -11.28
C GLU A 52 -1.34 12.32 -10.22
N GLU A 53 -2.39 11.62 -10.62
CA GLU A 53 -3.21 10.81 -9.68
C GLU A 53 -2.43 9.63 -9.14
N PHE A 54 -1.65 8.97 -9.98
CA PHE A 54 -0.79 7.84 -9.60
C PHE A 54 0.26 8.28 -8.57
N ASP A 55 0.97 9.37 -8.84
CA ASP A 55 1.99 9.91 -7.94
C ASP A 55 1.40 10.31 -6.58
N ARG A 56 0.22 10.95 -6.58
CA ARG A 56 -0.49 11.29 -5.32
C ARG A 56 -0.88 10.04 -4.55
N PHE A 57 -1.50 9.07 -5.21
CA PHE A 57 -1.91 7.82 -4.58
C PHE A 57 -0.72 7.06 -3.99
N PHE A 58 0.35 6.89 -4.77
CA PHE A 58 1.55 6.19 -4.29
C PHE A 58 2.29 6.94 -3.19
N LYS A 59 2.25 8.28 -3.18
CA LYS A 59 2.77 9.05 -2.06
C LYS A 59 2.04 8.71 -0.76
N ILE A 60 0.70 8.65 -0.80
CA ILE A 60 -0.12 8.30 0.37
C ILE A 60 0.13 6.84 0.79
N ILE A 61 0.23 5.91 -0.17
CA ILE A 61 0.58 4.51 0.11
C ILE A 61 1.94 4.40 0.79
N ASN A 62 2.93 5.15 0.34
CA ASN A 62 4.27 5.16 0.96
C ASN A 62 4.23 5.70 2.40
N GLU A 63 3.51 6.79 2.64
CA GLU A 63 3.31 7.36 3.98
C GLU A 63 2.64 6.33 4.91
N LEU A 64 1.53 5.73 4.47
CA LEU A 64 0.80 4.70 5.23
C LEU A 64 1.69 3.47 5.49
N SER A 65 2.44 3.00 4.49
CA SER A 65 3.34 1.84 4.63
C SER A 65 4.46 2.10 5.64
N ALA A 66 5.01 3.31 5.66
CA ALA A 66 6.02 3.71 6.62
C ALA A 66 5.49 3.80 8.06
N GLU A 67 4.20 4.07 8.25
CA GLU A 67 3.57 3.99 9.58
C GLU A 67 3.31 2.54 9.99
N VAL A 68 2.80 1.72 9.07
CA VAL A 68 2.41 0.33 9.36
C VAL A 68 3.62 -0.59 9.59
N ILE A 69 4.75 -0.34 8.93
CA ILE A 69 5.96 -1.17 9.08
C ILE A 69 6.48 -1.20 10.52
N GLU A 70 6.24 -0.15 11.32
CA GLU A 70 6.63 -0.07 12.72
C GLU A 70 5.95 -1.13 13.61
N TYR A 71 4.82 -1.69 13.16
CA TYR A 71 4.10 -2.76 13.87
C TYR A 71 4.68 -4.16 13.61
N LYS A 72 5.60 -4.28 12.65
CA LYS A 72 6.25 -5.55 12.34
C LYS A 72 7.28 -5.87 13.41
N SER A 73 6.99 -6.88 14.22
CA SER A 73 7.72 -7.17 15.47
C SER A 73 8.17 -8.63 15.61
N GLY A 74 7.77 -9.50 14.67
CA GLY A 74 7.93 -10.95 14.74
C GLY A 74 6.93 -11.63 15.69
N GLU A 75 5.96 -10.90 16.24
CA GLU A 75 4.93 -11.46 17.12
C GLU A 75 3.88 -12.25 16.33
N LEU A 76 3.32 -13.31 16.94
CA LEU A 76 2.31 -14.20 16.32
C LEU A 76 1.10 -13.46 15.73
N ASN A 77 0.75 -12.29 16.28
CA ASN A 77 -0.41 -11.49 15.89
C ASN A 77 -0.05 -10.24 15.08
N GLU A 78 1.21 -10.08 14.67
CA GLU A 78 1.66 -8.87 13.96
C GLU A 78 0.83 -8.61 12.69
N LEU A 79 0.55 -9.66 11.91
CA LEU A 79 -0.18 -9.51 10.64
C LEU A 79 -1.61 -8.98 10.86
N ASN A 80 -2.28 -9.45 11.91
CA ASN A 80 -3.61 -8.97 12.26
C ASN A 80 -3.58 -7.50 12.68
N ARG A 81 -2.58 -7.10 13.49
CA ARG A 81 -2.41 -5.70 13.89
C ARG A 81 -2.10 -4.80 12.69
N MET A 82 -1.22 -5.24 11.79
CA MET A 82 -0.92 -4.52 10.56
C MET A 82 -2.18 -4.36 9.71
N HIS A 83 -2.97 -5.42 9.52
CA HIS A 83 -4.23 -5.32 8.76
C HIS A 83 -5.25 -4.39 9.42
N GLU A 84 -5.38 -4.40 10.75
CA GLU A 84 -6.24 -3.48 11.49
C GLU A 84 -5.79 -2.03 11.29
N GLU A 85 -4.50 -1.77 11.43
CA GLU A 85 -3.92 -0.44 11.26
C GLU A 85 -4.06 0.07 9.84
N ILE A 86 -3.79 -0.78 8.85
CA ILE A 86 -4.00 -0.46 7.44
C ILE A 86 -5.44 -0.02 7.20
N ASN A 87 -6.42 -0.77 7.70
CA ASN A 87 -7.82 -0.44 7.50
C ASN A 87 -8.20 0.89 8.17
N PHE A 88 -7.68 1.14 9.37
CA PHE A 88 -7.90 2.38 10.11
C PHE A 88 -7.32 3.60 9.38
N LEU A 89 -6.05 3.53 8.98
CA LEU A 89 -5.38 4.62 8.26
C LEU A 89 -5.97 4.84 6.87
N ALA A 90 -6.29 3.76 6.15
CA ALA A 90 -6.87 3.82 4.82
C ALA A 90 -8.23 4.53 4.80
N ASP A 91 -9.06 4.36 5.84
CA ASP A 91 -10.34 5.06 5.95
C ASP A 91 -10.19 6.58 6.03
N THR A 92 -9.04 7.07 6.50
CA THR A 92 -8.77 8.51 6.64
C THR A 92 -7.97 9.05 5.46
N MET A 93 -6.90 8.33 5.06
CA MET A 93 -5.93 8.81 4.09
C MET A 93 -6.32 8.48 2.64
N LEU A 94 -7.10 7.43 2.43
CA LEU A 94 -7.44 6.88 1.11
C LEU A 94 -8.96 6.87 0.85
N GLU A 95 -9.73 7.65 1.61
CA GLU A 95 -11.20 7.73 1.49
C GLU A 95 -11.65 8.02 0.04
N GLU A 96 -10.91 8.88 -0.68
CA GLU A 96 -11.23 9.24 -2.06
C GLU A 96 -10.99 8.11 -3.09
N TYR A 97 -10.32 7.03 -2.67
CA TYR A 97 -9.94 5.88 -3.50
C TYR A 97 -10.71 4.59 -3.18
N ILE A 98 -11.36 4.53 -2.01
CA ILE A 98 -12.01 3.32 -1.49
C ILE A 98 -13.50 3.27 -1.85
N LEU A 99 -13.94 2.11 -2.34
CA LEU A 99 -15.36 1.80 -2.57
C LEU A 99 -16.11 1.75 -1.23
N GLU A 100 -17.27 2.42 -1.18
CA GLU A 100 -18.23 2.32 -0.07
C GLU A 100 -18.84 0.92 0.06
#